data_AF-A0A7S2M9N0-F1
#
_entry.id   AF-A0A7S2M9N0-F1
#
_cell.length_a   1.000
_cell.length_b   1.000
_cell.length_c   1.000
_cell.angle_alpha   90.00
_cell.angle_beta   90.00
_cell.angle_gamma   90.00
#
_symmetry.space_group_name_H-M   'P 1'
#
loop_
_entity.id
_entity.type
_entity.pdbx_description
1 polymer ?
#
loop_
_entity_poly.entity_id
_entity_poly.type
_entity_poly.pdbx_seq_one_letter_code
_entity_poly.pdbx_strand_id
1 'polypeptide(L)'
;GGGGGAPPPPITPIRAAPRDEFSKGNEWRLYDYIARHFIASLSEDAHYAEQRLTFDIGGEDFVLCFHRVTEPGFLFAMPWKRKGLGLRELDWEFPDLALGSRLGVGEVWVESEHTAPPDFLTESELVDLMDKHGIGTDASIPQHIQNVVDRHYVMICGPGEDGKRGEIISKGGKKGHKGKGKGKGRKGIVVRDEAAAAASAVMNALIADPAVER
;
A
#
# COMPACT_ATOMS: atom_id res chain seq x y z
N GLY A 1 -29.38 16.32 -32.20
CA GLY A 1 -28.80 17.41 -31.40
C GLY A 1 -29.22 17.22 -29.97
N GLY A 2 -28.28 17.19 -29.03
CA GLY A 2 -28.56 16.95 -27.61
C GLY A 2 -27.30 17.14 -26.78
N GLY A 3 -27.04 18.41 -26.42
CA GLY A 3 -26.22 18.90 -25.31
C GLY A 3 -25.02 18.08 -24.83
N GLY A 4 -23.87 18.24 -25.48
CA GLY A 4 -22.58 18.02 -24.84
C GLY A 4 -22.32 19.15 -23.83
N GLY A 5 -22.94 19.07 -22.66
CA GLY A 5 -22.61 19.94 -21.54
C GLY A 5 -21.16 19.70 -21.11
N ALA A 6 -20.47 20.76 -20.67
CA ALA A 6 -19.15 20.60 -20.09
C ALA A 6 -19.24 19.63 -18.90
N PRO A 7 -18.26 18.71 -18.72
CA PRO A 7 -18.24 17.83 -17.57
C PRO A 7 -18.24 18.66 -16.28
N PRO A 8 -18.88 18.16 -15.21
CA PRO A 8 -18.84 18.84 -13.93
C PRO A 8 -17.38 19.01 -13.46
N PRO A 9 -17.08 20.06 -12.67
CA PRO A 9 -15.78 20.17 -12.04
C PRO A 9 -15.51 18.96 -11.13
N PRO A 10 -14.23 18.66 -10.83
CA PRO A 10 -13.89 17.65 -9.83
C PRO A 10 -14.60 17.87 -8.49
N ILE A 11 -14.80 16.81 -7.72
CA ILE A 11 -15.39 16.88 -6.39
C ILE A 11 -14.41 17.62 -5.46
N THR A 12 -14.78 18.82 -5.01
CA THR A 12 -13.96 19.68 -4.14
C THR A 12 -14.76 20.21 -2.96
N PRO A 13 -14.11 20.48 -1.80
CA PRO A 13 -14.77 21.09 -0.66
C PRO A 13 -15.12 22.56 -0.97
N ILE A 14 -16.38 22.95 -0.75
CA ILE A 14 -16.86 24.33 -0.99
C ILE A 14 -16.92 25.20 0.27
N ARG A 15 -16.84 24.58 1.46
CA ARG A 15 -16.90 25.27 2.75
C ARG A 15 -16.09 24.48 3.78
N ALA A 16 -15.36 25.18 4.63
CA ALA A 16 -14.76 24.58 5.82
C ALA A 16 -15.84 24.13 6.81
N ALA A 17 -15.83 22.87 7.19
CA ALA A 17 -16.71 22.29 8.19
C ALA A 17 -15.87 21.58 9.27
N PRO A 18 -16.06 21.91 10.56
CA PRO A 18 -15.48 21.17 11.67
C PRO A 18 -16.27 19.88 11.94
N ARG A 19 -15.64 18.94 12.66
CA ARG A 19 -16.17 17.58 12.85
C ARG A 19 -17.53 17.54 13.56
N ASP A 20 -17.77 18.48 14.46
CA ASP A 20 -18.98 18.61 15.27
C ASP A 20 -20.23 18.98 14.45
N GLU A 21 -20.07 19.51 13.23
CA GLU A 21 -21.20 19.74 12.31
C GLU A 21 -21.76 18.43 11.72
N PHE A 22 -21.02 17.31 11.80
CA PHE A 22 -21.43 16.04 11.22
C PHE A 22 -22.06 15.12 12.28
N SER A 23 -23.33 14.78 12.08
CA SER A 23 -24.08 13.94 13.03
C SER A 23 -23.66 12.46 12.98
N LYS A 24 -23.16 11.99 11.84
CA LYS A 24 -22.75 10.59 11.64
C LYS A 24 -21.25 10.51 11.35
N GLY A 25 -20.56 9.57 12.00
CA GLY A 25 -19.10 9.42 11.87
C GLY A 25 -18.58 9.14 10.45
N ASN A 26 -19.42 8.59 9.55
CA ASN A 26 -19.02 8.32 8.16
C ASN A 26 -19.06 9.58 7.27
N GLU A 27 -19.97 10.53 7.53
CA GLU A 27 -20.07 11.77 6.77
C GLU A 27 -18.79 12.60 6.94
N TRP A 28 -18.34 12.73 8.19
CA TRP A 28 -17.05 13.37 8.51
C TRP A 28 -15.87 12.68 7.82
N ARG A 29 -15.82 11.34 7.85
CA ARG A 29 -14.71 10.59 7.22
C ARG A 29 -14.64 10.81 5.72
N LEU A 30 -15.79 10.86 5.05
CA LEU A 30 -15.86 11.15 3.62
C LEU A 30 -15.43 12.60 3.33
N TYR A 31 -15.93 13.56 4.11
CA TYR A 31 -15.54 14.96 3.99
C TYR A 31 -14.03 15.17 4.22
N ASP A 32 -13.47 14.61 5.30
CA ASP A 32 -12.03 14.68 5.63
C ASP A 32 -11.17 14.09 4.50
N TYR A 33 -11.60 12.97 3.91
CA TYR A 33 -10.92 12.39 2.76
C TYR A 33 -10.94 13.32 1.53
N ILE A 34 -12.11 13.86 1.17
CA ILE A 34 -12.25 14.79 0.04
C ILE A 34 -11.40 16.04 0.27
N ALA A 35 -11.46 16.64 1.46
CA ALA A 35 -10.71 17.84 1.80
C ALA A 35 -9.20 17.61 1.75
N ARG A 36 -8.71 16.50 2.33
CA ARG A 36 -7.28 16.13 2.26
C ARG A 36 -6.83 15.83 0.85
N HIS A 37 -7.66 15.17 0.05
CA HIS A 37 -7.35 14.89 -1.35
C HIS A 37 -7.26 16.18 -2.17
N PHE A 38 -8.16 17.13 -1.93
CA PHE A 38 -8.10 18.46 -2.54
C PHE A 38 -6.82 19.21 -2.15
N ILE A 39 -6.47 19.25 -0.87
CA ILE A 39 -5.22 19.88 -0.40
C ILE A 39 -4.01 19.20 -1.04
N ALA A 40 -3.99 17.87 -1.09
CA ALA A 40 -2.94 17.09 -1.75
C ALA A 40 -2.82 17.43 -3.24
N SER A 41 -3.94 17.63 -3.96
CA SER A 41 -3.92 18.00 -5.38
C SER A 41 -3.38 19.40 -5.68
N LEU A 42 -3.31 20.27 -4.65
CA LEU A 42 -2.72 21.61 -4.72
C LEU A 42 -1.31 21.66 -4.12
N SER A 43 -0.85 20.56 -3.52
CA SER A 43 0.48 20.45 -2.93
C SER A 43 1.48 20.03 -4.00
N GLU A 44 2.76 20.26 -3.72
CA GLU A 44 3.85 19.77 -4.56
C GLU A 44 3.95 18.24 -4.49
N ASP A 45 4.64 17.67 -5.48
CA ASP A 45 4.96 16.25 -5.51
C ASP A 45 5.82 15.87 -4.30
N ALA A 46 5.76 14.59 -3.92
CA ALA A 46 6.61 14.08 -2.85
C ALA A 46 7.96 13.69 -3.44
N HIS A 47 9.03 14.28 -2.94
CA HIS A 47 10.39 13.92 -3.32
C HIS A 47 10.98 12.90 -2.37
N TYR A 48 11.64 11.88 -2.94
CA TYR A 48 12.30 10.85 -2.17
C TYR A 48 13.53 10.29 -2.87
N ALA A 49 14.50 9.88 -2.07
CA ALA A 49 15.69 9.18 -2.51
C ALA A 49 15.46 7.67 -2.44
N GLU A 50 15.58 6.96 -3.56
CA GLU A 50 15.70 5.50 -3.57
C GLU A 50 17.16 5.10 -3.37
N GLN A 51 17.40 4.25 -2.37
CA GLN A 51 18.70 3.64 -2.11
C GLN A 51 18.62 2.15 -2.41
N ARG A 52 19.48 1.70 -3.32
CA ARG A 52 19.57 0.30 -3.76
C ARG A 52 20.97 -0.23 -3.45
N LEU A 53 21.01 -1.33 -2.69
CA LEU A 53 22.23 -2.02 -2.32
C LEU A 53 22.19 -3.44 -2.87
N THR A 54 23.25 -3.84 -3.55
CA THR A 54 23.44 -5.21 -4.03
C THR A 54 24.55 -5.88 -3.24
N PHE A 55 24.28 -7.08 -2.73
CA PHE A 55 25.18 -7.87 -1.92
C PHE A 55 25.46 -9.20 -2.61
N ASP A 56 26.73 -9.49 -2.86
CA ASP A 56 27.18 -10.82 -3.27
C ASP A 56 27.33 -11.70 -2.02
N ILE A 57 26.59 -12.81 -1.96
CA ILE A 57 26.70 -13.81 -0.91
C ILE A 57 26.92 -15.17 -1.57
N GLY A 58 28.19 -15.60 -1.63
CA GLY A 58 28.53 -16.92 -2.18
C GLY A 58 28.29 -17.05 -3.69
N GLY A 59 28.36 -15.94 -4.45
CA GLY A 59 28.14 -15.91 -5.90
C GLY A 59 26.70 -15.57 -6.31
N GLU A 60 25.79 -15.34 -5.35
CA GLU A 60 24.40 -14.97 -5.59
C GLU A 60 24.15 -13.51 -5.16
N ASP A 61 23.42 -12.76 -5.99
CA ASP A 61 23.10 -11.35 -5.74
C ASP A 61 21.81 -11.19 -4.91
N PHE A 62 21.92 -10.48 -3.80
CA PHE A 62 20.80 -10.07 -2.95
C PHE A 62 20.63 -8.55 -3.01
N VAL A 63 19.40 -8.10 -3.20
CA VAL A 63 19.10 -6.66 -3.34
C VAL A 63 18.27 -6.15 -2.15
N LEU A 64 18.75 -5.07 -1.53
CA LEU A 64 17.98 -4.27 -0.59
C LEU A 64 17.66 -2.91 -1.23
N CYS A 65 16.37 -2.65 -1.44
CA CYS A 65 15.88 -1.32 -1.81
C CYS A 65 15.16 -0.70 -0.62
N PHE A 66 15.41 0.58 -0.37
CA PHE A 66 14.70 1.39 0.61
C PHE A 66 14.64 2.85 0.16
N HIS A 67 13.76 3.63 0.79
CA HIS A 67 13.45 5.00 0.41
C HIS A 67 13.63 5.94 1.58
N ARG A 68 14.12 7.15 1.31
CA ARG A 68 14.16 8.26 2.25
C ARG A 68 13.38 9.42 1.66
N VAL A 69 12.25 9.76 2.27
CA VAL A 69 11.47 10.93 1.87
C VAL A 69 12.27 12.18 2.21
N THR A 70 12.62 12.98 1.19
CA THR A 70 13.33 14.25 1.34
C THR A 70 12.33 15.37 1.54
N GLU A 71 11.28 15.39 0.72
CA GLU A 71 10.19 16.36 0.82
C GLU A 71 8.84 15.64 0.77
N PRO A 72 8.00 15.77 1.81
CA PRO A 72 6.77 14.99 1.87
C PRO A 72 5.73 15.40 0.82
N GLY A 73 5.76 16.63 0.31
CA GLY A 73 4.76 17.14 -0.63
C GLY A 73 3.32 16.81 -0.22
N PHE A 74 2.54 16.29 -1.15
CA PHE A 74 1.16 15.84 -0.92
C PHE A 74 1.00 14.74 0.16
N LEU A 75 2.06 14.00 0.50
CA LEU A 75 2.00 12.97 1.56
C LEU A 75 1.77 13.56 2.95
N PHE A 76 2.00 14.87 3.14
CA PHE A 76 1.61 15.56 4.36
C PHE A 76 0.10 15.50 4.58
N ALA A 77 -0.70 15.74 3.53
CA ALA A 77 -2.16 15.67 3.60
C ALA A 77 -2.67 14.22 3.56
N MET A 78 -2.00 13.33 2.81
CA MET A 78 -2.41 11.94 2.60
C MET A 78 -1.31 10.92 3.03
N PRO A 79 -0.98 10.81 4.32
CA PRO A 79 0.13 9.95 4.78
C PRO A 79 -0.04 8.46 4.49
N TRP A 80 -1.29 7.97 4.37
CA TRP A 80 -1.56 6.57 4.03
C TRP A 80 -1.16 6.20 2.60
N LYS A 81 -0.96 7.18 1.70
CA LYS A 81 -0.49 6.94 0.33
C LYS A 81 0.96 6.44 0.29
N ARG A 82 1.77 6.67 1.34
CA ARG A 82 3.16 6.17 1.43
C ARG A 82 3.26 4.68 1.14
N LYS A 83 2.40 3.87 1.80
CA LYS A 83 2.36 2.41 1.58
C LYS A 83 1.88 2.05 0.16
N GLY A 84 0.91 2.80 -0.37
CA GLY A 84 0.39 2.59 -1.72
C GLY A 84 1.39 2.90 -2.83
N LEU A 85 2.32 3.81 -2.59
CA LEU A 85 3.44 4.12 -3.48
C LEU A 85 4.59 3.11 -3.36
N GLY A 86 4.51 2.14 -2.44
CA GLY A 86 5.58 1.18 -2.20
C GLY A 86 6.83 1.78 -1.55
N LEU A 87 6.73 2.96 -0.93
CA LEU A 87 7.85 3.58 -0.22
C LEU A 87 8.23 2.73 1.00
N ARG A 88 9.44 2.18 0.99
CA ARG A 88 10.00 1.36 2.06
C ARG A 88 11.01 2.19 2.84
N GLU A 89 10.52 2.93 3.83
CA GLU A 89 11.37 3.65 4.78
C GLU A 89 11.99 2.66 5.78
N LEU A 90 13.23 2.92 6.20
CA LEU A 90 13.88 2.16 7.28
C LEU A 90 13.56 2.82 8.62
N ASP A 91 13.14 2.03 9.60
CA ASP A 91 12.88 2.50 10.96
C ASP A 91 14.17 2.66 11.79
N TRP A 92 15.34 2.52 11.16
CA TRP A 92 16.68 2.57 11.76
C TRP A 92 17.67 3.26 10.81
N GLU A 93 18.72 3.85 11.37
CA GLU A 93 19.76 4.51 10.59
C GLU A 93 20.63 3.47 9.88
N PHE A 94 20.65 3.52 8.55
CA PHE A 94 21.46 2.61 7.76
C PHE A 94 22.94 3.05 7.80
N PRO A 95 23.90 2.15 8.08
CA PRO A 95 25.31 2.51 8.18
C PRO A 95 25.85 2.93 6.81
N ASP A 96 26.79 3.87 6.82
CA ASP A 96 27.53 4.24 5.61
C ASP A 96 28.40 3.06 5.17
N LEU A 97 27.98 2.39 4.10
CA LEU A 97 28.73 1.29 3.49
C LEU A 97 29.52 1.81 2.28
N ALA A 98 30.84 1.64 2.32
CA ALA A 98 31.67 1.82 1.13
C ALA A 98 31.51 0.64 0.15
N LEU A 99 31.78 0.90 -1.13
CA LEU A 99 31.88 -0.14 -2.14
C LEU A 99 32.95 -1.16 -1.75
N GLY A 100 32.63 -2.45 -1.86
CA GLY A 100 33.52 -3.54 -1.48
C GLY A 100 33.64 -3.76 0.03
N SER A 101 32.84 -3.04 0.85
CA SER A 101 32.71 -3.34 2.28
C SER A 101 32.32 -4.79 2.49
N ARG A 102 32.95 -5.40 3.50
CA ARG A 102 32.76 -6.79 3.91
C ARG A 102 31.88 -6.85 5.15
N LEU A 103 30.71 -7.48 5.04
CA LEU A 103 29.80 -7.70 6.17
C LEU A 103 29.72 -9.19 6.51
N GLY A 104 29.59 -9.49 7.80
CA GLY A 104 29.31 -10.84 8.27
C GLY A 104 27.84 -11.18 8.03
N VAL A 105 27.58 -12.36 7.46
CA VAL A 105 26.22 -12.85 7.26
C VAL A 105 25.72 -13.48 8.56
N GLY A 106 24.63 -12.95 9.11
CA GLY A 106 24.05 -13.43 10.37
C GLY A 106 23.31 -14.77 10.23
N GLU A 107 22.36 -14.85 9.31
CA GLU A 107 21.57 -16.05 9.06
C GLU A 107 21.19 -16.13 7.58
N VAL A 108 21.18 -17.35 7.03
CA VAL A 108 20.71 -17.65 5.67
C VAL A 108 19.72 -18.80 5.78
N TRP A 109 18.53 -18.62 5.22
CA TRP A 109 17.51 -19.66 5.13
C TRP A 109 16.90 -19.68 3.73
N VAL A 110 16.34 -20.83 3.36
CA VAL A 110 15.59 -21.01 2.12
C VAL A 110 14.13 -21.21 2.50
N GLU A 111 13.26 -20.40 1.92
CA GLU A 111 11.81 -20.52 2.09
C GLU A 111 11.19 -21.03 0.79
N SER A 112 10.30 -22.00 0.91
CA SER A 112 9.56 -22.59 -0.21
C SER A 112 8.10 -22.17 -0.12
N GLU A 113 7.65 -21.40 -1.11
CA GLU A 113 6.26 -20.95 -1.24
C GLU A 113 5.66 -21.48 -2.54
N HIS A 114 4.33 -21.55 -2.59
CA HIS A 114 3.57 -21.90 -3.79
C HIS A 114 2.76 -20.68 -4.25
N THR A 115 2.48 -20.60 -5.54
CA THR A 115 1.58 -19.56 -6.07
C THR A 115 0.18 -19.76 -5.50
N ALA A 116 -0.39 -18.71 -4.91
CA ALA A 116 -1.78 -18.69 -4.48
C ALA A 116 -2.72 -18.43 -5.67
N PRO A 117 -3.95 -18.98 -5.65
CA PRO A 117 -4.99 -18.57 -6.58
C PRO A 117 -5.37 -17.09 -6.33
N PRO A 118 -5.95 -16.40 -7.33
CA PRO A 118 -6.42 -15.03 -7.15
C PRO A 118 -7.56 -14.95 -6.13
N ASP A 119 -7.60 -13.85 -5.38
CA ASP A 119 -8.70 -13.56 -4.47
C ASP A 119 -9.96 -13.10 -5.21
N PHE A 120 -11.07 -13.06 -4.46
CA PHE A 120 -12.32 -12.49 -4.96
C PHE A 120 -12.17 -10.98 -5.20
N LEU A 121 -12.90 -10.48 -6.21
CA LEU A 121 -12.91 -9.06 -6.55
C LEU A 121 -13.40 -8.20 -5.37
N THR A 122 -12.64 -7.16 -5.07
CA THR A 122 -13.06 -6.05 -4.22
C THR A 122 -14.04 -5.14 -4.97
N GLU A 123 -14.80 -4.32 -4.23
CA GLU A 123 -15.70 -3.34 -4.84
C GLU A 123 -14.94 -2.36 -5.74
N SER A 124 -13.76 -1.89 -5.31
CA SER A 124 -12.92 -1.00 -6.12
C SER A 124 -12.46 -1.65 -7.43
N GLU A 125 -12.00 -2.90 -7.40
CA GLU A 125 -11.60 -3.62 -8.62
C GLU A 125 -12.79 -3.85 -9.55
N LEU A 126 -13.98 -4.12 -9.00
CA LEU A 126 -15.19 -4.25 -9.80
C LEU A 126 -15.59 -2.91 -10.44
N VAL A 127 -15.49 -1.80 -9.71
CA VAL A 127 -15.71 -0.44 -10.24
C VAL A 127 -14.73 -0.17 -11.39
N ASP A 128 -13.45 -0.45 -11.20
CA ASP A 128 -12.41 -0.26 -12.23
C ASP A 128 -12.67 -1.12 -13.47
N LEU A 129 -13.12 -2.37 -13.29
CA LEU A 129 -13.50 -3.26 -14.40
C LEU A 129 -14.72 -2.73 -15.14
N MET A 130 -15.74 -2.26 -14.42
CA MET A 130 -16.95 -1.71 -15.03
C MET A 130 -16.63 -0.47 -15.86
N ASP A 131 -15.83 0.45 -15.32
CA ASP A 131 -15.39 1.66 -16.02
C ASP A 131 -14.54 1.34 -17.24
N LYS A 132 -13.54 0.45 -17.09
CA LYS A 132 -12.69 -0.04 -18.19
C LYS A 132 -13.49 -0.65 -19.34
N HIS A 133 -14.60 -1.32 -19.04
CA HIS A 133 -15.48 -1.93 -20.04
C HIS A 133 -16.63 -1.00 -20.50
N GLY A 134 -16.71 0.22 -19.98
CA GLY A 134 -17.72 1.21 -20.37
C GLY A 134 -19.15 0.82 -19.98
N ILE A 135 -19.32 0.04 -18.91
CA ILE A 135 -20.63 -0.37 -18.39
C ILE A 135 -20.94 0.36 -17.08
N GLY A 136 -22.20 0.74 -16.88
CA GLY A 136 -22.60 1.52 -15.70
C GLY A 136 -22.16 2.99 -15.73
N THR A 137 -22.01 3.57 -16.92
CA THR A 137 -21.69 4.99 -17.12
C THR A 137 -22.68 5.93 -16.45
N ASP A 138 -22.34 7.22 -16.34
CA ASP A 138 -23.21 8.26 -15.74
C ASP A 138 -23.54 7.99 -14.26
N ALA A 139 -22.49 7.71 -13.47
CA ALA A 139 -22.57 7.45 -12.03
C ALA A 139 -23.53 6.30 -11.62
N SER A 140 -23.80 5.34 -12.53
CA SER A 140 -24.71 4.22 -12.26
C SER A 140 -24.00 2.95 -11.75
N ILE A 141 -22.66 2.88 -11.79
CA ILE A 141 -21.86 1.76 -11.23
C ILE A 141 -22.32 1.36 -9.82
N PRO A 142 -22.45 2.27 -8.83
CA PRO A 142 -22.82 1.88 -7.46
C PRO A 142 -24.21 1.22 -7.38
N GLN A 143 -25.16 1.66 -8.23
CA GLN A 143 -26.50 1.09 -8.29
C GLN A 143 -26.48 -0.35 -8.83
N HIS A 144 -25.68 -0.61 -9.87
CA HIS A 144 -25.54 -1.96 -10.42
C HIS A 144 -24.88 -2.93 -9.44
N ILE A 145 -23.86 -2.47 -8.72
CA ILE A 145 -23.21 -3.25 -7.65
C ILE A 145 -24.21 -3.55 -6.53
N GLN A 146 -24.94 -2.55 -6.04
CA GLN A 146 -25.94 -2.75 -4.99
C GLN A 146 -27.06 -3.70 -5.44
N ASN A 147 -27.49 -3.63 -6.70
CA ASN A 147 -28.51 -4.49 -7.28
C ASN A 147 -28.15 -5.99 -7.28
N VAL A 148 -26.88 -6.36 -7.48
CA VAL A 148 -26.46 -7.78 -7.44
C VAL A 148 -26.25 -8.28 -6.01
N VAL A 149 -25.90 -7.37 -5.08
CA VAL A 149 -25.84 -7.65 -3.64
C VAL A 149 -27.25 -7.88 -3.08
N ASP A 150 -28.21 -7.01 -3.39
CA ASP A 150 -29.58 -7.06 -2.89
C ASP A 150 -30.35 -8.29 -3.42
N ARG A 151 -30.05 -8.73 -4.63
CA ARG A 151 -30.59 -9.98 -5.20
C ARG A 151 -29.87 -11.24 -4.72
N HIS A 152 -28.91 -11.10 -3.81
CA HIS A 152 -28.13 -12.20 -3.24
C HIS A 152 -27.35 -13.03 -4.29
N TYR A 153 -26.97 -12.43 -5.43
CA TYR A 153 -26.07 -13.08 -6.40
C TYR A 153 -24.62 -13.06 -5.92
N VAL A 154 -24.26 -12.04 -5.13
CA VAL A 154 -22.94 -11.91 -4.51
C VAL A 154 -23.09 -11.63 -3.02
N MET A 155 -22.05 -11.93 -2.26
CA MET A 155 -21.97 -11.65 -0.82
C MET A 155 -20.75 -10.80 -0.54
N ILE A 156 -20.89 -9.84 0.37
CA ILE A 156 -19.77 -9.04 0.86
C ILE A 156 -19.06 -9.87 1.92
N CYS A 157 -17.79 -10.14 1.69
CA CYS A 157 -16.95 -10.89 2.62
C CYS A 157 -15.77 -10.02 3.07
N GLY A 158 -15.28 -10.25 4.28
CA GLY A 158 -14.00 -9.74 4.73
C GLY A 158 -12.84 -10.33 3.92
N PRO A 159 -11.60 -9.87 4.19
CA PRO A 159 -10.43 -10.37 3.50
C PRO A 159 -10.36 -11.90 3.62
N GLY A 160 -10.25 -12.55 2.46
CA GLY A 160 -9.92 -13.97 2.34
C GLY A 160 -8.41 -14.18 2.36
N GLU A 161 -8.00 -15.44 2.44
CA GLU A 161 -6.61 -15.85 2.19
C GLU A 161 -6.60 -16.97 1.15
N ASP A 162 -5.67 -16.91 0.21
CA ASP A 162 -5.43 -17.91 -0.83
C ASP A 162 -6.69 -18.29 -1.62
N GLY A 163 -7.44 -17.30 -2.10
CA GLY A 163 -8.67 -17.51 -2.88
C GLY A 163 -9.83 -18.11 -2.07
N LYS A 164 -9.69 -18.25 -0.74
CA LYS A 164 -10.78 -18.67 0.14
C LYS A 164 -11.61 -17.47 0.52
N ARG A 165 -12.91 -17.71 0.70
CA ARG A 165 -13.84 -16.68 1.14
C ARG A 165 -13.57 -16.31 2.60
N GLY A 166 -13.42 -15.01 2.90
CA GLY A 166 -13.38 -14.49 4.26
C GLY A 166 -14.76 -14.51 4.97
N GLU A 167 -14.83 -13.97 6.18
CA GLU A 167 -16.10 -13.93 6.93
C GLU A 167 -17.16 -13.08 6.21
N ILE A 168 -18.40 -13.58 6.12
CA ILE A 168 -19.50 -12.84 5.51
C ILE A 168 -19.85 -11.63 6.38
N ILE A 169 -19.81 -10.44 5.79
CA ILE A 169 -20.18 -9.19 6.45
C ILE A 169 -21.68 -8.97 6.21
N SER A 170 -22.51 -9.37 7.18
CA SER A 170 -23.95 -9.05 7.14
C SER A 170 -24.19 -7.58 7.53
N LYS A 171 -25.01 -6.84 6.76
CA LYS A 171 -25.53 -5.53 7.20
C LYS A 171 -26.41 -5.73 8.45
N GLY A 172 -25.84 -5.56 9.64
CA GLY A 172 -26.59 -5.49 10.92
C GLY A 172 -26.26 -6.54 11.99
N GLY A 173 -24.99 -6.68 12.40
CA GLY A 173 -24.59 -7.56 13.51
C GLY A 173 -23.43 -7.00 14.34
N LYS A 174 -23.58 -7.01 15.67
CA LYS A 174 -22.62 -6.53 16.67
C LYS A 174 -21.19 -7.03 16.40
N LYS A 175 -20.21 -6.12 16.47
CA LYS A 175 -18.77 -6.46 16.43
C LYS A 175 -18.41 -7.44 17.54
N GLY A 176 -18.17 -8.68 17.15
CA GLY A 176 -17.50 -9.68 17.99
C GLY A 176 -16.03 -9.32 18.14
N HIS A 177 -15.53 -9.42 19.36
CA HIS A 177 -14.13 -9.34 19.71
C HIS A 177 -13.37 -10.55 19.16
N LYS A 178 -12.27 -10.34 18.44
CA LYS A 178 -11.11 -11.25 18.26
C LYS A 178 -10.18 -10.58 17.25
N GLY A 179 -8.88 -10.75 17.25
CA GLY A 179 -7.97 -11.62 17.98
C GLY A 179 -6.63 -11.40 17.27
N LYS A 180 -5.53 -11.29 18.01
CA LYS A 180 -4.20 -10.95 17.47
C LYS A 180 -3.81 -11.91 16.33
N GLY A 181 -3.91 -11.43 15.08
CA GLY A 181 -3.32 -12.08 13.92
C GLY A 181 -1.80 -11.86 13.96
N LYS A 182 -1.05 -12.96 13.99
CA LYS A 182 0.40 -12.95 13.84
C LYS A 182 0.74 -12.66 12.38
N GLY A 183 1.11 -11.42 12.09
CA GLY A 183 1.84 -11.10 10.86
C GLY A 183 3.25 -11.70 10.93
N LYS A 184 3.55 -12.62 10.03
CA LYS A 184 4.91 -13.04 9.64
C LYS A 184 4.91 -13.05 8.11
N GLY A 185 5.94 -12.61 7.41
CA GLY A 185 7.19 -11.95 7.77
C GLY A 185 7.73 -11.39 6.45
N ARG A 186 8.31 -10.20 6.49
CA ARG A 186 8.96 -9.59 5.32
C ARG A 186 10.25 -10.36 5.02
N LYS A 187 10.61 -10.49 3.74
CA LYS A 187 11.98 -10.80 3.33
C LYS A 187 12.94 -9.80 3.98
N GLY A 188 13.92 -10.28 4.72
CA GLY A 188 14.92 -9.43 5.35
C GLY A 188 16.15 -10.21 5.76
N ILE A 189 17.32 -9.65 5.49
CA ILE A 189 18.56 -10.04 6.15
C ILE A 189 18.55 -9.33 7.51
N VAL A 190 18.80 -10.07 8.59
CA VAL A 190 19.03 -9.47 9.92
C VAL A 190 20.54 -9.47 10.15
N VAL A 191 21.16 -8.30 10.05
CA VAL A 191 22.55 -8.09 10.50
C VAL A 191 22.49 -7.88 12.01
N ARG A 192 22.94 -8.87 12.79
CA ARG A 192 23.16 -8.68 14.23
C ARG A 192 24.65 -8.51 14.45
N ASP A 193 25.01 -7.43 15.12
CA ASP A 193 26.33 -7.23 15.64
C ASP A 193 26.41 -8.00 16.97
N GLU A 194 26.99 -9.20 16.93
CA GLU A 194 27.80 -9.73 18.04
C GLU A 194 28.54 -11.00 17.60
N ALA A 195 29.80 -11.06 18.01
CA ALA A 195 30.79 -12.04 17.61
C ALA A 195 30.42 -13.49 18.01
N ALA A 196 30.45 -14.41 17.04
CA ALA A 196 31.12 -15.72 17.09
C ALA A 196 30.67 -16.64 15.94
N ALA A 197 31.64 -17.01 15.08
CA ALA A 197 31.84 -18.27 14.33
C ALA A 197 30.61 -19.06 13.80
N ALA A 198 30.53 -19.54 12.55
CA ALA A 198 31.39 -19.46 11.38
C ALA A 198 30.60 -19.99 10.16
N ALA A 199 30.56 -19.21 9.08
CA ALA A 199 30.71 -19.67 7.70
C ALA A 199 31.24 -18.47 6.93
N SER A 200 32.36 -18.62 6.23
CA SER A 200 33.08 -17.53 5.57
C SER A 200 32.34 -17.07 4.30
N ALA A 201 31.16 -16.49 4.49
CA ALA A 201 30.48 -15.71 3.46
C ALA A 201 30.88 -14.25 3.70
N VAL A 202 31.84 -13.77 2.91
CA VAL A 202 32.18 -12.36 2.84
C VAL A 202 31.11 -11.70 1.98
N MET A 203 30.24 -10.90 2.59
CA MET A 203 29.29 -10.09 1.83
C MET A 203 30.07 -8.97 1.13
N ASN A 204 30.15 -8.96 -0.20
CA ASN A 204 30.72 -7.81 -0.91
C ASN A 204 29.57 -6.85 -1.28
N ALA A 205 29.54 -5.64 -0.69
CA ALA A 205 28.63 -4.60 -1.14
C ALA A 205 29.06 -4.14 -2.55
N LEU A 206 28.34 -4.58 -3.58
CA LEU A 206 28.83 -4.50 -4.95
C LEU A 206 28.38 -3.25 -5.69
N ILE A 207 27.28 -2.61 -5.29
CA ILE A 207 26.84 -1.31 -5.83
C ILE A 207 25.93 -0.65 -4.79
N ALA A 208 26.30 0.53 -4.31
CA ALA A 208 25.33 1.51 -3.85
C ALA A 208 25.11 2.45 -5.04
N ASP A 209 23.99 2.32 -5.73
CA ASP A 209 23.68 3.29 -6.77
C ASP A 209 23.55 4.67 -6.11
N PRO A 210 24.06 5.75 -6.72
CA PRO A 210 23.82 7.08 -6.21
C PRO A 210 22.32 7.25 -6.04
N ALA A 211 21.91 7.80 -4.89
CA ALA A 211 20.50 7.95 -4.56
C ALA A 211 19.76 8.58 -5.73
N VAL A 212 18.81 7.85 -6.31
CA VAL A 212 18.01 8.37 -7.42
C VAL A 212 16.89 9.17 -6.76
N GLU A 213 16.96 10.48 -6.92
CA GLU A 213 15.90 11.40 -6.51
C GLU A 213 14.73 11.24 -7.49
N ARG A 214 13.54 10.99 -6.94
CA ARG A 214 12.29 10.85 -7.67
C ARG A 214 11.23 11.76 -7.05
#